data_AF-J9GRY8-F1
#
_entry.id   AF-J9GRY8-F1
#
_cell.length_a   1.000
_cell.length_b   1.000
_cell.length_c   1.000
_cell.angle_alpha   90.00
_cell.angle_beta   90.00
_cell.angle_gamma   90.00
#
_symmetry.space_group_name_H-M   'P 1'
#
loop_
_entity.id
_entity.type
_entity.pdbx_description
1 polymer ?
#
loop_
_entity_poly.entity_id
_entity_poly.type
_entity_poly.pdbx_seq_one_letter_code
_entity_poly.pdbx_strand_id
1 'polypeptide(L)'
;MTQPAVAVNFLIITYKSLRLLEMDILRLQRLCLGGQIALSSILGSVIRMQQFYGIELLDFPHEVAMLSMWLAEHQMNKKLFDDFGVVTDALPLHNITQIVCGNACRLDWNVVCPHEKEEEVFVFGNPPYLGARLQEDNQKKDMEFAMGTNVSFNNLD
;
A
#
# COMPACT_ATOMS: atom_id res chain seq x y z
N MET A 1 24.58 -0.76 5.66
CA MET A 1 23.70 -1.64 4.87
C MET A 1 22.49 -0.82 4.48
N THR A 2 22.43 -0.35 3.24
CA THR A 2 21.22 0.26 2.68
C THR A 2 20.31 -0.89 2.30
N GLN A 3 19.21 -1.08 3.04
CA GLN A 3 18.16 -2.01 2.64
C GLN A 3 16.99 -1.18 2.11
N PRO A 4 17.01 -0.81 0.81
CA PRO A 4 15.88 -0.11 0.23
C PRO A 4 14.72 -1.13 0.06
N ALA A 5 13.49 -0.69 0.35
CA ALA A 5 12.27 -1.19 -0.28
C ALA A 5 11.58 -2.48 0.23
N VAL A 6 11.65 -2.85 1.53
CA VAL A 6 10.80 -3.98 1.99
C VAL A 6 9.32 -3.56 2.13
N ALA A 7 9.02 -2.37 2.68
CA ALA A 7 7.65 -1.89 2.82
C ALA A 7 6.96 -1.62 1.47
N VAL A 8 7.71 -1.08 0.51
CA VAL A 8 7.25 -0.76 -0.86
C VAL A 8 6.75 -2.01 -1.60
N ASN A 9 7.43 -3.14 -1.40
CA ASN A 9 7.11 -4.37 -2.10
C ASN A 9 5.73 -4.93 -1.67
N PHE A 10 5.36 -4.79 -0.39
CA PHE A 10 4.07 -5.25 0.10
C PHE A 10 2.91 -4.51 -0.55
N LEU A 11 2.96 -3.16 -0.62
CA LEU A 11 1.86 -2.39 -1.23
C LEU A 11 1.67 -2.75 -2.71
N ILE A 12 2.76 -2.84 -3.47
CA ILE A 12 2.71 -3.17 -4.90
C ILE A 12 2.17 -4.59 -5.12
N ILE A 13 2.66 -5.56 -4.36
CA ILE A 13 2.22 -6.95 -4.47
C ILE A 13 0.73 -7.06 -4.10
N THR A 14 0.32 -6.49 -2.97
CA THR A 14 -1.09 -6.49 -2.54
C THR A 14 -1.99 -5.83 -3.57
N TYR A 15 -1.60 -4.67 -4.10
CA TYR A 15 -2.36 -3.97 -5.16
C TYR A 15 -2.54 -4.87 -6.39
N LYS A 16 -1.45 -5.42 -6.93
CA LYS A 16 -1.51 -6.29 -8.11
C LYS A 16 -2.32 -7.55 -7.85
N SER A 17 -2.14 -8.20 -6.71
CA SER A 17 -2.89 -9.39 -6.33
C SER A 17 -4.39 -9.13 -6.22
N LEU A 18 -4.80 -8.00 -5.62
CA LEU A 18 -6.20 -7.61 -5.54
C LEU A 18 -6.79 -7.29 -6.91
N ARG A 19 -6.04 -6.61 -7.79
CA ARG A 19 -6.46 -6.35 -9.18
C ARG A 19 -6.62 -7.64 -9.99
N LEU A 20 -5.71 -8.60 -9.81
CA LEU A 20 -5.82 -9.92 -10.44
C LEU A 20 -7.04 -10.69 -9.91
N LEU A 21 -7.27 -10.68 -8.60
CA LEU A 21 -8.45 -11.31 -7.99
C LEU A 21 -9.76 -10.68 -8.51
N GLU A 22 -9.82 -9.35 -8.60
CA GLU A 22 -10.94 -8.63 -9.17
C GLU A 22 -11.21 -9.07 -10.62
N MET A 23 -10.16 -9.18 -11.45
CA MET A 23 -10.30 -9.69 -12.81
C MET A 23 -10.79 -11.14 -12.84
N ASP A 24 -10.33 -12.01 -11.94
CA ASP A 24 -10.82 -13.39 -11.84
C ASP A 24 -12.32 -13.42 -11.50
N ILE A 25 -12.77 -12.58 -10.56
CA ILE A 25 -14.19 -12.42 -10.22
C ILE A 25 -15.00 -11.94 -11.42
N LEU A 26 -14.52 -10.93 -12.15
CA LEU A 26 -15.18 -10.41 -13.35
C LEU A 26 -15.30 -11.49 -14.45
N ARG A 27 -14.26 -12.34 -14.64
CA ARG A 27 -14.34 -13.47 -15.58
C ARG A 27 -15.45 -14.45 -15.17
N LEU A 28 -15.52 -14.81 -13.88
CA LEU A 28 -16.55 -15.72 -13.37
C LEU A 28 -17.96 -15.15 -13.54
N GLN A 29 -18.16 -13.87 -13.21
CA GLN A 29 -19.45 -13.20 -13.39
C GLN A 29 -19.90 -13.23 -14.86
N ARG A 30 -18.99 -12.96 -15.81
CA ARG A 30 -19.28 -13.02 -17.25
C ARG A 30 -19.71 -14.41 -17.70
N LEU A 31 -19.09 -15.47 -17.16
CA LEU A 31 -19.45 -16.86 -17.45
C LEU A 31 -20.83 -17.23 -16.88
N CYS A 32 -21.10 -16.90 -15.61
CA CYS A 32 -22.35 -17.22 -14.93
C CYS A 32 -23.56 -16.51 -15.55
N LEU A 33 -23.38 -15.28 -16.04
CA LEU A 33 -24.45 -14.46 -16.62
C LEU A 33 -24.57 -14.63 -18.15
N GLY A 34 -24.01 -15.71 -18.70
CA GLY A 34 -24.16 -16.07 -20.12
C GLY A 34 -23.60 -15.02 -21.09
N GLY A 35 -22.57 -14.28 -20.69
CA GLY A 35 -21.97 -13.21 -21.49
C GLY A 35 -22.82 -11.93 -21.60
N GLN A 36 -23.91 -11.81 -20.84
CA GLN A 36 -24.84 -10.68 -20.89
C GLN A 36 -24.48 -9.51 -19.97
N ILE A 37 -23.40 -9.61 -19.17
CA ILE A 37 -22.80 -8.40 -18.61
C ILE A 37 -22.30 -7.59 -19.79
N ALA A 38 -23.07 -6.57 -20.16
CA ALA A 38 -22.60 -5.58 -21.09
C ALA A 38 -21.32 -4.99 -20.51
N LEU A 39 -20.25 -5.01 -21.30
CA LEU A 39 -18.97 -4.40 -20.98
C LEU A 39 -19.13 -2.97 -20.45
N SER A 40 -20.19 -2.28 -20.91
CA SER A 40 -20.63 -0.96 -20.48
C SER A 40 -21.07 -0.84 -19.02
N SER A 41 -21.34 -1.94 -18.32
CA SER A 41 -21.69 -1.94 -16.89
C SER A 41 -20.44 -1.98 -16.00
N ILE A 42 -19.28 -2.35 -16.54
CA ILE A 42 -18.01 -2.31 -15.81
C ILE A 42 -17.43 -0.91 -15.98
N LEU A 43 -17.79 -0.01 -15.04
CA LEU A 43 -17.38 1.40 -15.06
C LEU A 43 -15.88 1.61 -14.72
N GLY A 44 -15.18 0.55 -14.31
CA GLY A 44 -13.76 0.60 -13.93
C GLY A 44 -13.44 -0.38 -12.81
N SER A 45 -12.20 -0.29 -12.33
CA SER A 45 -11.74 -1.00 -11.12
C SER A 45 -12.38 -0.43 -9.87
N VAL A 46 -12.88 -1.28 -8.97
CA VAL A 46 -13.22 -0.87 -7.60
C VAL A 46 -11.98 -0.78 -6.72
N ILE A 47 -10.92 -1.52 -7.08
CA ILE A 47 -9.63 -1.46 -6.40
C ILE A 47 -8.86 -0.25 -6.90
N ARG A 48 -8.72 0.75 -6.04
CA ARG A 48 -8.13 2.05 -6.36
C ARG A 48 -6.86 2.29 -5.55
N MET A 49 -5.88 2.97 -6.16
CA MET A 49 -4.63 3.35 -5.49
C MET A 49 -4.83 4.11 -4.17
N GLN A 50 -5.91 4.88 -4.06
CA GLN A 50 -6.21 5.67 -2.86
C GLN A 50 -6.49 4.82 -1.61
N GLN A 51 -6.67 3.50 -1.76
CA GLN A 51 -6.88 2.57 -0.65
C GLN A 51 -5.55 2.03 -0.08
N PHE A 52 -4.40 2.46 -0.61
CA PHE A 52 -3.08 1.95 -0.24
C PHE A 52 -2.24 3.07 0.38
N TYR A 53 -1.78 2.84 1.60
CA TYR A 53 -1.10 3.84 2.42
C TYR A 53 0.27 3.34 2.88
N GLY A 54 1.23 4.23 3.03
CA GLY A 54 2.57 3.87 3.47
C GLY A 54 3.27 4.99 4.22
N ILE A 55 4.14 4.61 5.16
CA ILE A 55 5.07 5.53 5.82
C ILE A 55 6.47 4.98 5.55
N GLU A 56 7.33 5.80 4.95
CA GLU A 56 8.71 5.43 4.65
C GLU A 56 9.65 6.47 5.25
N LEU A 57 10.69 6.02 5.95
CA LEU A 57 11.57 6.92 6.71
C LEU A 57 12.50 7.71 5.79
N LEU A 58 12.91 7.08 4.69
CA LEU A 58 13.91 7.62 3.77
C LEU A 58 13.27 8.21 2.52
N ASP A 59 13.69 9.41 2.16
CA ASP A 59 13.19 10.19 1.02
C ASP A 59 13.30 9.43 -0.33
N PHE A 60 14.46 8.83 -0.61
CA PHE A 60 14.65 8.12 -1.87
C PHE A 60 13.75 6.87 -2.01
N PRO A 61 13.68 5.94 -1.03
CA PRO A 61 12.70 4.84 -1.05
C PRO A 61 11.24 5.30 -1.12
N HIS A 62 10.89 6.43 -0.48
CA HIS A 62 9.56 7.02 -0.56
C HIS A 62 9.19 7.39 -2.01
N GLU A 63 10.06 8.10 -2.72
CA GLU A 63 9.88 8.45 -4.13
C GLU A 63 9.80 7.22 -5.04
N VAL A 64 10.66 6.23 -4.81
CA VAL A 64 10.63 4.95 -5.53
C VAL A 64 9.31 4.22 -5.31
N ALA A 65 8.73 4.29 -4.11
CA ALA A 65 7.46 3.68 -3.79
C ALA A 65 6.31 4.29 -4.61
N MET A 66 6.24 5.62 -4.65
CA MET A 66 5.23 6.34 -5.42
C MET A 66 5.31 5.99 -6.91
N LEU A 67 6.50 6.05 -7.50
CA LEU A 67 6.72 5.70 -8.91
C LEU A 67 6.38 4.23 -9.21
N SER A 68 6.71 3.33 -8.28
CA SER A 68 6.44 1.91 -8.47
C SER A 68 4.96 1.57 -8.38
N MET A 69 4.21 2.24 -7.51
CA MET A 69 2.75 2.13 -7.42
C MET A 69 2.08 2.66 -8.68
N TRP A 70 2.54 3.80 -9.21
CA TRP A 70 2.11 4.31 -10.52
C TRP A 70 2.28 3.31 -11.65
N LEU A 71 3.47 2.70 -11.73
CA LEU A 71 3.77 1.68 -12.74
C LEU A 71 2.87 0.45 -12.56
N ALA A 72 2.61 0.04 -11.32
CA ALA A 72 1.72 -1.07 -11.02
C ALA A 72 0.28 -0.80 -11.47
N GLU A 73 -0.26 0.38 -11.19
CA GLU A 73 -1.59 0.80 -11.65
C GLU A 73 -1.68 0.79 -13.17
N HIS A 74 -0.72 1.39 -13.86
CA HIS A 74 -0.69 1.39 -15.32
C HIS A 74 -0.66 -0.03 -15.90
N GLN A 75 0.17 -0.92 -15.34
CA GLN A 75 0.25 -2.32 -15.77
C GLN A 75 -1.08 -3.06 -15.58
N MET A 76 -1.76 -2.87 -14.45
CA MET A 76 -3.02 -3.55 -14.17
C MET A 76 -4.19 -2.97 -14.98
N ASN A 77 -4.17 -1.67 -15.24
CA ASN A 77 -5.14 -1.00 -16.11
C ASN A 77 -5.01 -1.48 -17.56
N LYS A 78 -3.78 -1.59 -18.08
CA LYS A 78 -3.54 -2.19 -19.39
C LYS A 78 -4.06 -3.63 -19.45
N LYS A 79 -3.80 -4.44 -18.41
CA LYS A 79 -4.30 -5.81 -18.36
C LYS A 79 -5.84 -5.89 -18.32
N LEU A 80 -6.48 -5.01 -17.56
CA LEU A 80 -7.95 -4.93 -17.52
C LEU A 80 -8.53 -4.54 -18.89
N PHE A 81 -7.88 -3.61 -19.59
CA PHE A 81 -8.24 -3.26 -20.97
C PHE A 81 -8.05 -4.42 -21.94
N ASP A 82 -6.93 -5.14 -21.87
CA ASP A 82 -6.66 -6.27 -22.77
C ASP A 82 -7.67 -7.42 -22.56
N ASP A 83 -8.05 -7.70 -21.30
CA ASP A 83 -8.95 -8.80 -20.96
C ASP A 83 -10.45 -8.44 -21.12
N PHE A 84 -10.82 -7.17 -20.92
CA PHE A 84 -12.23 -6.73 -20.84
C PHE A 84 -12.56 -5.46 -21.63
N GLY A 85 -11.64 -4.87 -22.40
CA GLY A 85 -11.90 -3.64 -23.18
C GLY A 85 -12.30 -2.42 -22.35
N VAL A 86 -12.12 -2.45 -21.03
CA VAL A 86 -12.43 -1.34 -20.12
C VAL A 86 -11.36 -0.27 -20.27
N VAL A 87 -11.74 0.86 -20.85
CA VAL A 87 -10.85 2.02 -20.97
C VAL A 87 -10.71 2.68 -19.61
N THR A 88 -9.48 2.85 -19.17
CA THR A 88 -9.13 3.64 -17.98
C THR A 88 -8.25 4.78 -18.42
N ASP A 89 -8.55 5.99 -17.97
CA ASP A 89 -7.77 7.17 -18.32
C ASP A 89 -6.39 7.05 -17.69
N ALA A 90 -5.34 7.08 -18.53
CA ALA A 90 -3.97 7.00 -18.06
C ALA A 90 -3.45 8.33 -17.47
N LEU A 91 -4.18 9.43 -17.67
CA LEU A 91 -3.74 10.79 -17.38
C LEU A 91 -4.91 11.71 -16.99
N PRO A 92 -4.67 12.75 -16.16
CA PRO A 92 -3.38 13.16 -15.61
C PRO A 92 -2.93 12.29 -14.43
N LEU A 93 -1.61 12.22 -14.21
CA LEU A 93 -1.07 11.54 -13.05
C LEU A 93 -1.50 12.28 -11.76
N HIS A 94 -2.38 11.71 -10.96
CA HIS A 94 -2.79 12.24 -9.65
C HIS A 94 -1.69 12.10 -8.60
N ASN A 95 -1.33 13.18 -7.90
CA ASN A 95 -0.35 13.10 -6.81
C ASN A 95 -0.71 12.00 -5.81
N ILE A 96 0.22 11.06 -5.59
CA ILE A 96 0.10 10.03 -4.55
C ILE A 96 0.46 10.72 -3.23
N THR A 97 -0.55 11.04 -2.43
CA THR A 97 -0.37 11.65 -1.11
C THR A 97 -0.42 10.64 0.02
N GLN A 98 -0.77 9.39 -0.28
CA GLN A 98 -0.98 8.30 0.68
C GLN A 98 0.33 7.68 1.16
N ILE A 99 1.42 7.87 0.43
CA ILE A 99 2.76 7.42 0.82
C ILE A 99 3.48 8.64 1.39
N VAL A 100 3.74 8.63 2.70
CA VAL A 100 4.31 9.76 3.44
C VAL A 100 5.76 9.47 3.79
N CYS A 101 6.65 10.42 3.50
CA CYS A 101 8.03 10.37 3.98
C CYS A 101 8.09 10.83 5.44
N GLY A 102 8.41 9.94 6.37
CA GLY A 102 8.55 10.28 7.78
C GLY A 102 8.74 9.09 8.72
N ASN A 103 8.89 9.41 10.01
CA ASN A 103 9.14 8.40 11.04
C ASN A 103 7.82 7.80 11.57
N ALA A 104 7.54 6.56 11.17
CA ALA A 104 6.34 5.82 11.58
C ALA A 104 6.18 5.68 13.11
N CYS A 105 7.27 5.71 13.88
CA CYS A 105 7.20 5.66 15.35
C CYS A 105 6.70 6.98 15.96
N ARG A 106 6.66 8.07 15.20
CA ARG A 106 6.35 9.43 15.70
C ARG A 106 5.10 10.04 15.08
N LEU A 107 4.76 9.64 13.87
CA LEU A 107 3.60 10.17 13.15
C LEU A 107 2.28 9.66 13.76
N ASP A 108 1.24 10.46 13.66
CA ASP A 108 -0.13 10.00 13.90
C ASP A 108 -0.63 9.26 12.65
N TRP A 109 -0.81 7.94 12.78
CA TRP A 109 -1.22 7.10 11.67
C TRP A 109 -2.65 7.39 11.20
N ASN A 110 -3.50 8.00 12.04
CA ASN A 110 -4.86 8.42 11.63
C ASN A 110 -4.82 9.60 10.66
N VAL A 111 -3.75 10.39 10.66
CA VAL A 111 -3.54 11.47 9.69
C VAL A 111 -3.06 10.88 8.35
N VAL A 112 -2.23 9.83 8.40
CA VAL A 112 -1.68 9.18 7.20
C VAL A 112 -2.72 8.32 6.50
N CYS A 113 -3.45 7.48 7.26
CA CYS A 113 -4.54 6.63 6.80
C CYS A 113 -5.83 7.03 7.54
N PRO A 114 -6.52 8.09 7.09
CA PRO A 114 -7.83 8.43 7.65
C PRO A 114 -8.82 7.31 7.33
N HIS A 115 -9.51 6.83 8.37
CA HIS A 115 -10.51 5.77 8.26
C HIS A 115 -11.59 5.94 9.33
N GLU A 116 -12.79 5.46 9.03
CA GLU A 116 -13.89 5.33 9.98
C GLU A 116 -13.76 4.03 10.79
N LYS A 117 -14.43 3.94 11.95
CA LYS A 117 -14.33 2.76 12.83
C LYS A 117 -14.89 1.48 12.21
N GLU A 118 -15.82 1.62 11.27
CA GLU A 118 -16.48 0.53 10.57
C GLU A 118 -15.67 0.05 9.36
N GLU A 119 -14.63 0.78 8.96
CA GLU A 119 -13.75 0.39 7.86
C GLU A 119 -12.70 -0.63 8.33
N GLU A 120 -12.48 -1.66 7.53
CA GLU A 120 -11.44 -2.66 7.80
C GLU A 120 -10.08 -2.16 7.32
N VAL A 121 -9.15 -1.98 8.27
CA VAL A 121 -7.78 -1.58 7.98
C VAL A 121 -6.82 -2.73 8.26
N PHE A 122 -6.05 -3.12 7.23
CA PHE A 122 -5.00 -4.12 7.35
C PHE A 122 -3.64 -3.43 7.44
N VAL A 123 -2.91 -3.71 8.52
CA VAL A 123 -1.55 -3.21 8.72
C VAL A 123 -0.55 -4.34 8.48
N PHE A 124 0.38 -4.12 7.57
CA PHE A 124 1.44 -5.06 7.26
C PHE A 124 2.71 -4.33 6.86
N GLY A 125 3.85 -4.95 7.13
CA GLY A 125 5.16 -4.41 6.80
C GLY A 125 6.27 -5.31 7.34
N ASN A 126 7.50 -4.92 7.05
CA ASN A 126 8.68 -5.54 7.63
C ASN A 126 9.51 -4.43 8.30
N PRO A 127 9.24 -4.09 9.57
CA PRO A 127 9.96 -3.03 10.27
C PRO A 127 11.44 -3.39 10.43
N PRO A 128 12.33 -2.39 10.61
CA PRO A 128 13.75 -2.65 10.81
C PRO A 128 13.99 -3.40 12.12
N TYR A 129 14.84 -4.43 12.08
CA TYR A 129 15.26 -5.17 13.27
C TYR A 129 16.63 -4.69 13.72
N LEU A 130 16.72 -4.23 14.97
CA LEU A 130 17.98 -3.83 15.56
C LEU A 130 17.93 -4.06 17.07
N GLY A 131 18.76 -4.97 17.56
CA GLY A 131 18.82 -5.30 18.99
C GLY A 131 19.17 -4.06 19.83
N ALA A 132 18.70 -4.02 21.08
CA ALA A 132 18.76 -2.82 21.94
C ALA A 132 20.18 -2.20 22.09
N ARG A 133 21.24 -3.02 22.02
CA ARG A 133 22.64 -2.57 22.10
C ARG A 133 23.17 -1.93 20.83
N LEU A 134 22.55 -2.20 19.68
CA LEU A 134 22.95 -1.71 18.37
C LEU A 134 22.16 -0.47 17.93
N GLN A 135 21.09 -0.12 18.66
CA GLN A 135 20.28 1.06 18.38
C GLN A 135 21.03 2.37 18.69
N GLU A 136 20.90 3.32 17.77
CA GLU A 136 21.29 4.72 17.96
C GLU A 136 20.37 5.42 18.98
N ASP A 137 20.82 6.55 19.52
CA ASP A 137 20.09 7.27 20.57
C ASP A 137 18.71 7.79 20.11
N ASN A 138 18.56 8.16 18.84
CA ASN A 138 17.26 8.52 18.25
C ASN A 138 16.31 7.32 18.21
N GLN A 139 16.78 6.15 17.78
CA GLN A 139 16.00 4.92 17.71
C GLN A 139 15.53 4.48 19.10
N LYS A 140 16.37 4.59 20.13
CA LYS A 140 15.98 4.30 21.53
C LYS A 140 14.87 5.23 22.01
N LYS A 141 14.96 6.53 21.69
CA LYS A 141 13.91 7.51 22.02
C LYS A 141 12.62 7.21 21.26
N ASP A 142 12.72 6.71 20.02
CA ASP A 142 11.56 6.33 19.23
C ASP A 142 10.85 5.12 19.83
N MET A 143 11.62 4.12 20.28
CA MET A 143 11.09 2.97 21.01
C MET A 143 10.39 3.38 22.31
N GLU A 144 11.01 4.27 23.10
CA GLU A 144 10.42 4.77 24.35
C GLU A 144 9.09 5.50 24.10
N PHE A 145 9.02 6.29 23.04
CA PHE A 145 7.80 6.99 22.67
C PHE A 145 6.70 6.05 22.17
N ALA A 146 7.05 5.10 21.30
CA ALA A 146 6.08 4.18 20.69
C ALA A 146 5.53 3.15 21.69
N MET A 147 6.37 2.68 22.62
CA MET A 147 6.00 1.66 23.62
C MET A 147 5.40 2.25 24.90
N GLY A 148 5.63 3.55 25.15
CA GLY A 148 5.26 4.22 26.38
C GLY A 148 6.10 3.77 27.59
N THR A 149 5.84 4.37 28.74
CA THR A 149 6.67 4.17 29.96
C THR A 149 6.43 2.85 30.68
N ASN A 150 5.37 2.11 30.31
CA ASN A 150 4.91 0.93 31.05
C ASN A 150 5.36 -0.40 30.45
N VAL A 151 6.11 -0.37 29.33
CA VAL A 151 6.56 -1.56 28.62
C VAL A 151 8.09 -1.55 28.55
N SER A 152 8.72 -2.58 29.13
CA SER A 152 10.17 -2.79 28.96
C SER A 152 10.44 -3.29 27.55
N PHE A 153 11.05 -2.45 26.71
CA PHE A 153 11.33 -2.77 25.31
C PHE A 153 12.78 -3.26 25.07
N ASN A 154 13.61 -3.29 26.11
CA ASN A 154 15.03 -3.67 25.99
C ASN A 154 15.26 -5.16 25.70
N ASN A 155 14.24 -6.00 25.89
CA ASN A 155 14.28 -7.45 25.67
C ASN A 155 13.16 -7.91 24.70
N LEU A 156 12.75 -7.04 23.77
CA LEU A 156 11.88 -7.44 22.65
C LEU A 156 12.74 -8.19 21.62
N ASP A 157 13.10 -9.43 21.94
CA ASP A 157 13.66 -10.43 21.03
C ASP A 157 12.74 -11.66 21.03
#